data_AF-A0A177UCV5-F1
#
_entry.id   AF-A0A177UCV5-F1
#
_cell.length_a   1.000
_cell.length_b   1.000
_cell.length_c   1.000
_cell.angle_alpha   90.00
_cell.angle_beta   90.00
_cell.angle_gamma   90.00
#
_symmetry.space_group_name_H-M   'P 1'
#
loop_
_entity.id
_entity.type
_entity.pdbx_description
1 polymer ?
#
loop_
_entity_poly.entity_id
_entity_poly.type
_entity_poly.pdbx_seq_one_letter_code
_entity_poly.pdbx_strand_id
1 'polypeptide(L)'
;MSSAALKTFFTSEAYAVVGASKDPSKFGYKVLKWYESAGLSVTPVHPKEPEIEGLKTVASLSDLPADSRTKTSISVITPPKVTLGVVQSAVELGINAIWLQPGAEDAAVVDWIKGQPSETQDKVIYGGPCILVKGRQLAQEQGRL
;
A
#
# COMPACT_ATOMS: atom_id res chain seq x y z
N MET A 1 -4.47 -15.53 -0.82
CA MET A 1 -3.51 -14.50 -0.37
C MET A 1 -2.17 -15.16 -0.09
N SER A 2 -1.07 -14.62 -0.59
CA SER A 2 0.26 -15.17 -0.32
C SER A 2 0.65 -14.89 1.14
N SER A 3 0.95 -15.96 1.90
CA SER A 3 1.45 -15.83 3.27
C SER A 3 2.81 -15.12 3.29
N ALA A 4 3.62 -15.27 2.24
CA ALA A 4 4.89 -14.57 2.11
C ALA A 4 4.68 -13.07 1.93
N ALA A 5 3.73 -12.66 1.07
CA ALA A 5 3.41 -11.26 0.84
C ALA A 5 2.92 -10.55 2.12
N LEU A 6 2.05 -11.21 2.90
CA LEU A 6 1.56 -10.68 4.18
C LEU A 6 2.69 -10.50 5.20
N LYS A 7 3.58 -11.49 5.30
CA LYS A 7 4.76 -11.38 6.17
C LYS A 7 5.62 -10.19 5.78
N THR A 8 6.05 -10.13 4.51
CA THR A 8 6.88 -9.04 3.98
C THR A 8 6.23 -7.68 4.24
N PHE A 9 4.92 -7.57 4.00
CA PHE A 9 4.16 -6.35 4.20
C PHE A 9 4.20 -5.84 5.65
N PHE A 10 3.84 -6.67 6.62
CA PHE A 10 3.75 -6.24 8.02
C PHE A 10 5.09 -6.10 8.74
N THR A 11 6.16 -6.69 8.20
CA THR A 11 7.52 -6.54 8.73
C THR A 11 8.26 -5.30 8.19
N SER A 12 7.64 -4.51 7.31
CA SER A 12 8.23 -3.26 6.80
C SER A 12 8.43 -2.21 7.90
N GLU A 13 9.51 -1.44 7.77
CA GLU A 13 9.86 -0.36 8.69
C GLU A 13 8.91 0.84 8.55
N ALA A 14 8.47 1.11 7.32
CA ALA A 14 7.58 2.22 6.99
C ALA A 14 6.46 1.78 6.03
N TYR A 15 5.42 2.61 5.96
CA TYR A 15 4.26 2.41 5.09
C TYR A 15 3.96 3.64 4.25
N ALA A 16 3.25 3.46 3.14
CA ALA A 16 2.65 4.56 2.41
C ALA A 16 1.22 4.24 1.98
N VAL A 17 0.39 5.27 1.86
CA VAL A 17 -1.02 5.16 1.44
C VAL A 17 -1.19 5.85 0.10
N VAL A 18 -1.28 5.07 -0.98
CA VAL A 18 -1.50 5.58 -2.34
C VAL A 18 -2.98 5.77 -2.60
N GLY A 19 -3.36 7.01 -2.91
CA GLY A 19 -4.76 7.42 -2.93
C GLY A 19 -5.26 7.89 -1.55
N ALA A 20 -4.35 8.40 -0.71
CA ALA A 20 -4.71 9.05 0.55
C ALA A 20 -5.66 10.23 0.32
N SER A 21 -6.47 10.58 1.32
CA SER A 21 -7.42 11.70 1.20
C SER A 21 -7.64 12.42 2.52
N LYS A 22 -7.98 13.71 2.44
CA LYS A 22 -8.46 14.52 3.57
C LYS A 22 -9.94 14.28 3.88
N ASP A 23 -10.69 13.70 2.95
CA ASP A 23 -12.13 13.51 3.08
C ASP A 23 -12.43 12.27 3.94
N PRO A 24 -13.02 12.44 5.14
CA PRO A 24 -13.28 11.32 6.07
C PRO A 24 -14.24 10.27 5.53
N SER A 25 -15.04 10.59 4.51
CA SER A 25 -15.92 9.63 3.86
C SER A 25 -15.13 8.59 3.04
N LYS A 26 -13.94 8.95 2.53
CA LYS A 26 -13.15 8.14 1.61
C LYS A 26 -12.29 7.10 2.33
N PHE A 27 -12.10 5.96 1.66
CA PHE A 27 -11.26 4.88 2.19
C PHE A 27 -9.79 5.28 2.35
N GLY A 28 -9.26 6.15 1.48
CA GLY A 28 -7.90 6.67 1.62
C GLY A 28 -7.66 7.39 2.95
N TYR A 29 -8.66 8.13 3.45
CA TYR A 29 -8.60 8.73 4.79
C TYR A 29 -8.61 7.65 5.87
N LYS A 30 -9.58 6.73 5.81
CA LYS A 30 -9.76 5.69 6.84
C LYS A 30 -8.54 4.78 6.96
N VAL A 31 -7.93 4.40 5.82
CA VAL A 31 -6.70 3.61 5.80
C VAL A 31 -5.52 4.38 6.36
N LEU A 32 -5.39 5.68 6.04
CA LEU A 32 -4.35 6.52 6.66
C LEU A 32 -4.50 6.58 8.19
N LYS A 33 -5.72 6.86 8.69
CA LYS A 33 -6.01 6.87 10.14
C LYS A 33 -5.71 5.52 10.80
N TRP A 34 -5.92 4.41 10.09
CA TRP A 34 -5.62 3.08 10.62
C TRP A 34 -4.12 2.96 10.98
N TYR A 35 -3.23 3.36 10.07
CA TYR A 35 -1.79 3.36 10.33
C TYR A 35 -1.40 4.29 11.48
N GLU A 36 -1.92 5.53 11.50
CA GLU A 36 -1.67 6.48 12.59
C GLU A 36 -2.12 5.92 13.95
N SER A 37 -3.33 5.34 14.01
CA SER A 37 -3.88 4.76 15.24
C SER A 37 -3.11 3.53 15.72
N ALA A 38 -2.43 2.84 14.80
CA ALA A 38 -1.58 1.70 15.07
C ALA A 38 -0.14 2.10 15.45
N GLY A 39 0.20 3.40 15.43
CA GLY A 39 1.56 3.88 15.70
C GLY A 39 2.57 3.49 14.62
N LEU A 40 2.10 3.23 13.39
CA LEU A 40 2.93 2.81 12.27
C LEU A 40 3.33 4.05 11.44
N SER A 41 4.63 4.18 11.15
CA SER A 41 5.15 5.26 10.29
C SER A 41 4.51 5.17 8.90
N VAL A 42 3.85 6.25 8.47
CA VAL A 42 3.08 6.27 7.23
C VAL A 42 3.23 7.58 6.48
N THR A 43 3.47 7.49 5.17
CA THR A 43 3.50 8.63 4.26
C THR A 43 2.27 8.63 3.34
N PRO A 44 1.43 9.68 3.33
CA PRO A 44 0.35 9.80 2.36
C PRO A 44 0.91 10.10 0.96
N VAL A 45 0.40 9.42 -0.07
CA VAL A 45 0.74 9.70 -1.48
C VAL A 45 -0.49 10.25 -2.18
N HIS A 46 -0.41 11.50 -2.60
CA HIS A 46 -1.48 12.21 -3.29
C HIS A 46 -0.91 13.28 -4.25
N PRO A 47 -1.35 13.33 -5.53
CA PRO A 47 -0.69 14.15 -6.56
C PRO A 47 -0.85 15.67 -6.36
N LYS A 48 -1.79 16.12 -5.53
CA LYS A 48 -2.16 17.54 -5.43
C LYS A 48 -2.20 18.11 -4.02
N GLU A 49 -2.29 17.25 -3.01
CA GLU A 49 -2.49 17.71 -1.63
C GLU A 49 -1.12 17.65 -0.97
N PRO A 50 -0.51 18.76 -0.53
CA PRO A 50 0.85 18.78 0.03
C PRO A 50 0.94 18.27 1.47
N GLU A 51 -0.20 18.17 2.15
CA GLU A 51 -0.31 17.71 3.53
C GLU A 51 -1.68 17.04 3.71
N ILE A 52 -1.77 15.93 4.44
CA ILE A 52 -3.03 15.24 4.82
C ILE A 52 -2.90 14.82 6.28
N GLU A 53 -3.88 15.15 7.13
CA GLU A 53 -3.86 14.83 8.57
C GLU A 53 -2.59 15.32 9.29
N GLY A 54 -2.02 16.46 8.88
CA GLY A 54 -0.76 16.98 9.45
C GLY A 54 0.51 16.24 8.97
N LEU A 55 0.37 15.21 8.13
CA LEU A 55 1.47 14.49 7.52
C LEU A 55 1.81 15.11 6.16
N LYS A 56 3.09 15.39 5.95
CA LYS A 56 3.60 15.77 4.62
C LYS A 56 3.32 14.65 3.63
N THR A 57 2.80 15.02 2.47
CA THR A 57 2.56 14.06 1.39
C THR A 57 3.68 14.06 0.38
N VAL A 58 3.70 13.01 -0.42
CA VAL A 58 4.44 12.96 -1.68
C VAL A 58 3.47 12.86 -2.86
N ALA A 59 3.85 13.40 -4.02
CA ALA A 59 2.99 13.36 -5.20
C ALA A 59 2.95 11.96 -5.83
N SER A 60 4.06 11.23 -5.71
CA SER A 60 4.26 9.92 -6.31
C SER A 60 5.19 9.04 -5.46
N LEU A 61 5.25 7.74 -5.77
CA LEU A 61 6.16 6.81 -5.09
C LEU A 61 7.64 7.15 -5.31
N SER A 62 7.99 7.76 -6.45
CA SER A 62 9.36 8.18 -6.75
C SER A 62 9.84 9.34 -5.90
N ASP A 63 8.94 10.06 -5.22
CA ASP A 63 9.35 11.14 -4.31
C ASP A 63 9.60 10.62 -2.88
N LEU A 64 9.35 9.33 -2.61
CA LEU A 64 9.82 8.70 -1.38
C LEU A 64 11.36 8.68 -1.36
N PRO A 65 12.02 8.89 -0.20
CA PRO A 65 13.47 8.79 -0.07
C PRO A 65 13.98 7.45 -0.59
N ALA A 66 14.98 7.47 -1.47
CA ALA A 66 15.41 6.30 -2.23
C ALA A 66 15.88 5.14 -1.33
N ASP A 67 16.55 5.46 -0.23
CA ASP A 67 17.02 4.53 0.80
C ASP A 67 15.88 3.87 1.61
N SER A 68 14.70 4.49 1.64
CA SER A 68 13.53 4.00 2.38
C SER A 68 12.60 3.10 1.55
N ARG A 69 12.65 3.15 0.21
CA ARG A 69 11.68 2.47 -0.67
C ARG A 69 11.66 0.96 -0.47
N THR A 70 12.84 0.34 -0.38
CA THR A 70 12.99 -1.12 -0.16
C THR A 70 12.57 -1.59 1.22
N LYS A 71 12.27 -0.66 2.13
CA LYS A 71 11.78 -0.90 3.50
C LYS A 71 10.34 -0.39 3.70
N THR A 72 9.72 0.11 2.63
CA THR A 72 8.37 0.68 2.64
C THR A 72 7.39 -0.29 1.99
N SER A 73 6.27 -0.56 2.66
CA SER A 73 5.13 -1.26 2.06
C SER A 73 3.97 -0.30 1.79
N ILE A 74 3.18 -0.55 0.75
CA ILE A 74 2.14 0.39 0.32
C ILE A 74 0.74 -0.21 0.34
N SER A 75 -0.23 0.53 0.86
CA SER A 75 -1.65 0.27 0.60
C SER A 75 -2.13 1.11 -0.57
N VAL A 76 -2.74 0.48 -1.57
CA VAL A 76 -3.23 1.16 -2.78
C VAL A 76 -4.75 1.17 -2.78
N ILE A 77 -5.32 2.37 -2.86
CA ILE A 77 -6.77 2.64 -2.81
C ILE A 77 -7.21 3.49 -4.02
N THR A 78 -6.40 3.51 -5.08
CA THR A 78 -6.72 4.23 -6.32
C THR A 78 -7.74 3.47 -7.17
N PRO A 79 -8.48 4.14 -8.07
CA PRO A 79 -9.29 3.44 -9.07
C PRO A 79 -8.42 2.52 -9.94
N PRO A 80 -8.95 1.37 -10.43
CA PRO A 80 -8.17 0.38 -11.17
C PRO A 80 -7.38 0.92 -12.37
N LYS A 81 -7.95 1.90 -13.09
CA LYS A 81 -7.31 2.61 -14.21
C LYS A 81 -5.96 3.26 -13.85
N VAL A 82 -5.76 3.61 -12.58
CA VAL A 82 -4.53 4.22 -12.05
C VAL A 82 -3.67 3.16 -11.35
N THR A 83 -4.30 2.18 -10.70
CA THR A 83 -3.62 1.15 -9.92
C THR A 83 -2.56 0.40 -10.70
N LEU A 84 -2.80 0.05 -11.98
CA LEU A 84 -1.79 -0.67 -12.78
C LEU A 84 -0.46 0.10 -12.86
N GLY A 85 -0.52 1.41 -13.12
CA GLY A 85 0.67 2.26 -13.17
C GLY A 85 1.35 2.40 -11.80
N VAL A 86 0.58 2.44 -10.72
CA VAL A 86 1.11 2.45 -9.34
C VAL A 86 1.85 1.14 -9.04
N VAL A 87 1.28 0.00 -9.39
CA VAL A 87 1.91 -1.31 -9.17
C VAL A 87 3.20 -1.44 -9.98
N GLN A 88 3.18 -1.06 -11.25
CA GLN A 88 4.36 -1.06 -12.11
C GLN A 88 5.49 -0.18 -11.53
N SER A 89 5.15 1.05 -11.16
CA SER A 89 6.10 1.98 -10.54
C SER A 89 6.63 1.46 -9.20
N ALA A 90 5.79 0.86 -8.37
CA ALA A 90 6.21 0.28 -7.09
C ALA A 90 7.22 -0.87 -7.29
N VAL A 91 6.99 -1.73 -8.28
CA VAL A 91 7.91 -2.83 -8.62
C VAL A 91 9.23 -2.28 -9.14
N GLU A 92 9.20 -1.31 -10.06
CA GLU A 92 10.41 -0.66 -10.60
C GLU A 92 11.25 0.03 -9.51
N LEU A 93 10.58 0.70 -8.57
CA LEU A 93 11.21 1.41 -7.46
C LEU A 93 11.68 0.49 -6.33
N GLY A 94 11.39 -0.81 -6.41
CA GLY A 94 11.78 -1.79 -5.40
C GLY A 94 11.01 -1.66 -4.09
N ILE A 95 9.77 -1.17 -4.11
CA ILE A 95 8.88 -1.13 -2.94
C ILE A 95 8.76 -2.53 -2.33
N ASN A 96 8.80 -2.61 -1.00
CA ASN A 96 8.97 -3.89 -0.30
C ASN A 96 7.78 -4.85 -0.51
N ALA A 97 6.56 -4.34 -0.34
CA ALA A 97 5.34 -5.07 -0.66
C ALA A 97 4.18 -4.12 -0.97
N ILE A 98 3.20 -4.62 -1.72
CA ILE A 98 2.06 -3.87 -2.23
C ILE A 98 0.78 -4.57 -1.76
N TRP A 99 -0.17 -3.83 -1.21
CA TRP A 99 -1.49 -4.35 -0.87
C TRP A 99 -2.58 -3.53 -1.56
N LEU A 100 -3.21 -4.15 -2.56
CA LEU A 100 -4.38 -3.61 -3.24
C LEU A 100 -5.58 -3.75 -2.31
N GLN A 101 -6.12 -2.62 -1.86
CA GLN A 101 -7.34 -2.63 -1.08
C GLN A 101 -8.53 -2.98 -1.99
N PRO A 102 -9.59 -3.62 -1.46
CA PRO A 102 -10.70 -4.07 -2.28
C PRO A 102 -11.26 -2.97 -3.19
N GLY A 103 -11.32 -3.28 -4.49
CA GLY A 103 -11.80 -2.36 -5.52
C GLY A 103 -10.70 -1.50 -6.16
N ALA A 104 -9.45 -1.63 -5.74
CA ALA A 104 -8.31 -1.02 -6.40
C ALA A 104 -7.83 -1.85 -7.61
N GLU A 105 -8.15 -3.14 -7.65
CA GLU A 105 -7.81 -4.04 -8.76
C GLU A 105 -8.95 -4.23 -9.77
N ASP A 106 -8.58 -4.51 -11.01
CA ASP A 106 -9.44 -5.07 -12.05
C ASP A 106 -8.71 -6.25 -12.74
N ALA A 107 -9.31 -6.81 -13.80
CA ALA A 107 -8.71 -7.91 -14.55
C ALA A 107 -7.33 -7.55 -15.11
N ALA A 108 -7.13 -6.32 -15.61
CA ALA A 108 -5.85 -5.92 -16.19
C ALA A 108 -4.74 -5.84 -15.13
N VAL A 109 -5.06 -5.34 -13.93
CA VAL A 109 -4.12 -5.33 -12.80
C VAL A 109 -3.74 -6.76 -12.41
N VAL A 110 -4.72 -7.65 -12.26
CA VAL A 110 -4.49 -9.04 -11.85
C VAL A 110 -3.71 -9.83 -12.91
N ASP A 111 -4.05 -9.67 -14.18
CA ASP A 111 -3.37 -10.35 -15.28
C ASP A 111 -1.92 -9.88 -15.41
N TRP A 112 -1.66 -8.58 -15.23
CA TRP A 112 -0.30 -8.07 -15.19
C TRP A 112 0.52 -8.69 -14.05
N ILE A 113 -0.05 -8.76 -12.84
CA ILE A 113 0.62 -9.38 -11.67
C ILE A 113 0.95 -10.85 -11.95
N LYS A 114 -0.02 -11.62 -12.48
CA LYS A 114 0.19 -13.05 -12.82
C LYS A 114 1.23 -13.26 -13.91
N GLY A 115 1.45 -12.28 -14.78
CA GLY A 115 2.50 -12.30 -15.80
C GLY A 115 3.90 -11.99 -15.28
N GLN A 116 4.05 -11.57 -14.01
CA GLN A 116 5.36 -11.27 -13.43
C GLN A 116 6.06 -12.52 -12.86
N PRO A 117 7.39 -12.47 -12.62
CA PRO A 117 8.11 -13.52 -11.89
C PRO A 117 7.52 -13.77 -10.50
N SER A 118 7.73 -14.97 -9.96
CA SER A 118 7.23 -15.38 -8.64
C SER A 118 7.65 -14.43 -7.53
N GLU A 119 8.88 -13.89 -7.60
CA GLU A 119 9.43 -12.94 -6.63
C GLU A 119 8.64 -11.63 -6.56
N THR A 120 8.02 -11.24 -7.68
CA THR A 120 7.14 -10.06 -7.74
C THR A 120 5.76 -10.43 -7.23
N GLN A 121 5.21 -11.58 -7.65
CA GLN A 121 3.91 -12.05 -7.19
C GLN A 121 3.85 -12.22 -5.67
N ASP A 122 4.93 -12.71 -5.06
CA ASP A 122 5.07 -12.89 -3.61
C ASP A 122 5.20 -11.59 -2.80
N LYS A 123 5.17 -10.43 -3.47
CA LYS A 123 5.15 -9.10 -2.85
C LYS A 123 3.82 -8.38 -3.02
N VAL A 124 2.85 -8.95 -3.75
CA VAL A 124 1.57 -8.28 -4.02
C VAL A 124 0.40 -9.03 -3.37
N ILE A 125 -0.35 -8.31 -2.53
CA ILE A 125 -1.56 -8.78 -1.88
C ILE A 125 -2.77 -8.19 -2.62
N TYR A 126 -3.65 -9.05 -3.14
CA TYR A 126 -4.88 -8.68 -3.83
C TYR A 126 -5.95 -9.77 -3.65
N GLY A 127 -7.23 -9.47 -3.95
CA GLY A 127 -8.34 -10.42 -3.80
C GLY A 127 -8.60 -10.87 -2.36
N GLY A 128 -8.13 -10.09 -1.37
CA GLY A 128 -8.22 -10.37 0.07
C GLY A 128 -9.07 -9.36 0.83
N PRO A 129 -9.13 -9.45 2.18
CA PRO A 129 -9.86 -8.51 3.00
C PRO A 129 -9.20 -7.14 2.99
N CYS A 130 -9.99 -6.12 3.30
CA CYS A 130 -9.49 -4.78 3.56
C CYS A 130 -8.64 -4.76 4.84
N ILE A 131 -7.60 -3.93 4.84
CA ILE A 131 -6.76 -3.66 6.02
C ILE A 131 -7.59 -3.14 7.21
N LEU A 132 -8.67 -2.42 6.94
CA LEU A 132 -9.59 -1.93 7.98
C LEU A 132 -10.36 -3.06 8.69
N VAL A 133 -10.52 -4.21 8.04
CA VAL A 133 -11.33 -5.34 8.55
C VAL A 133 -10.45 -6.40 9.18
N LYS A 134 -9.37 -6.80 8.51
CA LYS A 134 -8.48 -7.89 8.95
C LYS A 134 -7.05 -7.44 9.23
N GLY A 135 -6.69 -6.19 8.95
CA GLY A 135 -5.31 -5.72 9.07
C GLY A 135 -4.73 -5.87 10.47
N ARG A 136 -5.50 -5.62 11.53
CA ARG A 136 -5.02 -5.79 12.91
C ARG A 136 -4.73 -7.25 13.25
N GLN A 137 -5.67 -8.15 12.93
CA GLN A 137 -5.49 -9.58 13.14
C GLN A 137 -4.28 -10.10 12.36
N LEU A 138 -4.20 -9.76 11.06
CA LEU A 138 -3.11 -10.20 10.20
C LEU A 138 -1.76 -9.63 10.62
N ALA A 139 -1.71 -8.38 11.10
CA ALA A 139 -0.50 -7.80 11.67
C ALA A 139 -0.03 -8.60 12.89
N GLN A 140 -0.93 -8.89 13.83
CA GLN A 140 -0.63 -9.63 15.07
C GLN A 140 -0.09 -11.03 14.77
N GLU A 141 -0.68 -11.72 13.79
CA GLU A 141 -0.21 -13.02 13.30
C GLU A 141 1.23 -12.97 12.73
N GLN A 142 1.67 -11.81 12.26
CA GLN A 142 3.06 -11.58 11.80
C GLN A 142 3.97 -11.00 12.90
N GLY A 143 3.50 -10.91 14.15
CA GLY A 143 4.27 -10.33 15.26
C GLY A 143 4.37 -8.80 15.20
N ARG A 144 3.44 -8.14 14.50
CA ARG A 144 3.31 -6.69 14.40
C ARG A 144 2.04 -6.24 15.12
N LEU A 145 2.12 -5.20 15.96
CA LEU A 145 1.02 -4.68 16.81
C LEU A 145 0.56 -5.60 17.95
#